data_AF-A0A9E6RV73-F1
#
_entry.id   AF-A0A9E6RV73-F1
#
_cell.length_a   1.000
_cell.length_b   1.000
_cell.length_c   1.000
_cell.angle_alpha   90.00
_cell.angle_beta   90.00
_cell.angle_gamma   90.00
#
_symmetry.space_group_name_H-M   'P 1'
#
loop_
_entity.id
_entity.type
_entity.pdbx_description
1 polymer ?
#
loop_
_entity_poly.entity_id
_entity_poly.type
_entity_poly.pdbx_seq_one_letter_code
_entity_poly.pdbx_strand_id
1 'polypeptide(L)'
;MTFSVTDAAVKATMAAIADESVTAEEKIQLLIEMAQGFLKKPKTAQDLRSGLGLFYRAYQMCGEDYLLWKARAKVGMGAALQMIPDSNHQLLVQAKESYEEALPLLQEFAEPIEVAETQLNLGLVIQSLVPHSLARMTDSIHAYHEALRVFTWQEYPQEYAILHNNIAIAYLSMPMSSEKEYLRQGLAVQSFEAALEHINISDHPREYAMLQNNLGNALQYLVSSHPIDNNLRAISAYNEALKVRNAQDTPLEYANTISNKANVLFNLPDDPEKPELGNPENLINAKLYYQEALQIFTQHQEVEKIEIVTQALKDLEAEIQAFELN
;
A
#
# COMPACT_ATOMS: atom_id res chain seq x y z
N MET A 1 -37.37 -8.75 0.26
CA MET A 1 -36.47 -8.90 1.42
C MET A 1 -35.51 -10.03 1.11
N THR A 2 -34.37 -9.70 0.53
CA THR A 2 -33.29 -10.66 0.26
C THR A 2 -32.52 -10.85 1.55
N PHE A 3 -32.75 -11.97 2.24
CA PHE A 3 -31.91 -12.37 3.35
C PHE A 3 -30.49 -12.57 2.81
N SER A 4 -29.58 -11.69 3.21
CA SER A 4 -28.15 -11.82 2.97
C SER A 4 -27.68 -13.11 3.64
N VAL A 5 -26.92 -13.94 2.93
CA VAL A 5 -26.32 -15.20 3.44
C VAL A 5 -25.60 -15.01 4.79
N THR A 6 -25.17 -13.77 5.08
CA THR A 6 -24.63 -13.35 6.37
C THR A 6 -25.59 -13.58 7.54
N ASP A 7 -26.89 -13.31 7.42
CA ASP A 7 -27.80 -13.32 8.57
C ASP A 7 -28.12 -14.74 9.03
N ALA A 8 -28.24 -15.68 8.09
CA ALA A 8 -28.48 -17.09 8.40
C ALA A 8 -27.23 -17.75 9.00
N ALA A 9 -26.05 -17.49 8.44
CA ALA A 9 -24.78 -17.98 8.97
C ALA A 9 -24.49 -17.38 10.35
N VAL A 10 -24.63 -16.06 10.51
CA VAL A 10 -24.50 -15.35 11.80
C VAL A 10 -25.44 -15.94 12.85
N LYS A 11 -26.70 -16.17 12.50
CA LYS A 11 -27.69 -16.75 13.42
C LYS A 11 -27.38 -18.20 13.79
N ALA A 12 -26.90 -19.00 12.83
CA ALA A 12 -26.49 -20.38 13.08
C ALA A 12 -25.24 -20.44 13.98
N THR A 13 -24.23 -19.61 13.73
CA THR A 13 -23.04 -19.52 14.58
C THR A 13 -23.39 -19.04 15.99
N MET A 14 -24.27 -18.05 16.12
CA MET A 14 -24.74 -17.59 17.44
C MET A 14 -25.52 -18.66 18.20
N ALA A 15 -26.29 -19.51 17.51
CA ALA A 15 -26.96 -20.65 18.12
C ALA A 15 -25.97 -21.72 18.58
N ALA A 16 -24.93 -22.02 17.78
CA ALA A 16 -23.87 -22.95 18.16
C ALA A 16 -23.05 -22.46 19.36
N ILE A 17 -22.78 -21.15 19.45
CA ILE A 17 -22.09 -20.55 20.61
C ILE A 17 -22.93 -20.66 21.89
N ALA A 18 -24.26 -20.63 21.76
CA ALA A 18 -25.20 -20.77 22.89
C ALA A 18 -25.42 -22.22 23.33
N ASP A 19 -24.97 -23.20 22.55
CA ASP A 19 -25.08 -24.61 22.88
C ASP A 19 -24.07 -25.00 23.98
N GLU A 20 -24.55 -25.57 25.08
CA GLU A 20 -23.72 -26.00 26.20
C GLU A 20 -22.85 -27.22 25.87
N SER A 21 -23.18 -27.98 24.82
CA SER A 21 -22.42 -29.15 24.38
C SER A 21 -21.14 -28.80 23.60
N VAL A 22 -21.03 -27.57 23.09
CA VAL A 22 -19.86 -27.09 22.36
C VAL A 22 -18.76 -26.65 23.33
N THR A 23 -17.53 -27.10 23.10
CA THR A 23 -16.38 -26.80 23.96
C THR A 23 -16.00 -25.32 23.93
N ALA A 24 -15.23 -24.86 24.93
CA ALA A 24 -14.77 -23.47 24.97
C ALA A 24 -13.90 -23.12 23.75
N GLU A 25 -13.02 -24.04 23.34
CA GLU A 25 -12.15 -23.87 22.17
C GLU A 25 -12.95 -23.73 20.87
N GLU A 26 -13.90 -24.63 20.62
CA GLU A 26 -14.77 -24.56 19.43
C GLU A 26 -15.58 -23.26 19.40
N LYS A 27 -16.06 -22.78 20.55
CA LYS A 27 -16.75 -21.47 20.63
C LYS A 27 -15.82 -20.31 20.27
N ILE A 28 -14.58 -20.33 20.75
CA ILE A 28 -13.57 -19.32 20.42
C ILE A 28 -13.28 -19.32 18.92
N GLN A 29 -13.06 -20.50 18.34
CA GLN A 29 -12.80 -20.66 16.91
C GLN A 29 -13.98 -20.11 16.08
N LEU A 30 -15.21 -20.52 16.40
CA LEU A 30 -16.42 -20.06 15.70
C LEU A 30 -16.59 -18.53 15.77
N LEU A 31 -16.28 -17.91 16.90
CA LEU A 31 -16.29 -16.45 17.04
C LEU A 31 -15.27 -15.77 16.13
N ILE A 32 -14.03 -16.29 16.07
CA ILE A 32 -12.95 -15.77 15.24
C ILE A 32 -13.30 -15.90 13.75
N GLU A 33 -13.76 -17.07 13.31
CA GLU A 33 -14.15 -17.32 11.92
C GLU A 33 -15.31 -16.40 11.47
N MET A 34 -16.30 -16.23 12.35
CA MET A 34 -17.41 -15.31 12.11
C MET A 34 -16.94 -13.86 12.01
N ALA A 35 -16.03 -13.44 12.89
CA ALA A 35 -15.44 -12.10 12.86
C ALA A 35 -14.65 -11.86 11.57
N GLN A 36 -13.82 -12.82 11.14
CA GLN A 36 -13.10 -12.77 9.86
C GLN A 36 -14.06 -12.66 8.67
N GLY A 37 -15.22 -13.31 8.73
CA GLY A 37 -16.29 -13.18 7.74
C GLY A 37 -16.74 -11.73 7.52
N PHE A 38 -16.86 -10.94 8.59
CA PHE A 38 -17.19 -9.51 8.50
C PHE A 38 -16.06 -8.68 7.85
N LEU A 39 -14.79 -9.02 8.11
CA LEU A 39 -13.64 -8.30 7.58
C LEU A 39 -13.36 -8.62 6.10
N LYS A 40 -13.75 -9.81 5.60
CA LYS A 40 -13.42 -10.21 4.22
C LYS A 40 -14.15 -9.35 3.17
N LYS A 41 -15.38 -8.92 3.45
CA LYS A 41 -16.20 -8.07 2.57
C LYS A 41 -17.10 -7.15 3.40
N PRO A 42 -16.53 -6.15 4.09
CA PRO A 42 -17.32 -5.22 4.89
C PRO A 42 -18.21 -4.41 3.96
N LYS A 43 -19.51 -4.35 4.26
CA LYS A 43 -20.46 -3.49 3.52
C LYS A 43 -20.57 -2.13 4.18
N THR A 44 -20.33 -2.07 5.50
CA THR A 44 -20.45 -0.88 6.32
C THR A 44 -19.38 -0.84 7.41
N ALA A 45 -19.13 0.34 7.97
CA ALA A 45 -18.30 0.48 9.18
C ALA A 45 -18.84 -0.33 10.37
N GLN A 46 -20.16 -0.57 10.42
CA GLN A 46 -20.80 -1.37 11.47
C GLN A 46 -20.41 -2.85 11.38
N ASP A 47 -20.16 -3.38 10.19
CA ASP A 47 -19.69 -4.76 10.01
C ASP A 47 -18.33 -4.94 10.68
N LEU A 48 -17.42 -3.98 10.47
CA LEU A 48 -16.09 -3.99 11.08
C LEU A 48 -16.15 -3.87 12.61
N ARG A 49 -17.01 -2.99 13.13
CA ARG A 49 -17.25 -2.88 14.59
C ARG A 49 -17.86 -4.15 15.17
N SER A 50 -18.71 -4.84 14.42
CA SER A 50 -19.30 -6.11 14.83
C SER A 50 -18.25 -7.22 14.87
N GLY A 51 -17.39 -7.30 13.85
CA GLY A 51 -16.24 -8.20 13.83
C GLY A 51 -15.29 -7.94 15.00
N LEU A 52 -14.96 -6.68 15.29
CA LEU A 52 -14.15 -6.28 16.45
C LEU A 52 -14.75 -6.77 17.77
N GLY A 53 -16.07 -6.62 17.96
CA GLY A 53 -16.77 -7.12 19.15
C GLY A 53 -16.71 -8.64 19.30
N LEU A 54 -16.76 -9.38 18.19
CA LEU A 54 -16.64 -10.84 18.18
C LEU A 54 -15.21 -11.29 18.53
N PHE A 55 -14.18 -10.64 17.97
CA PHE A 55 -12.80 -10.91 18.37
C PHE A 55 -12.56 -10.61 19.85
N TYR A 56 -13.11 -9.50 20.37
CA TYR A 56 -13.00 -9.17 21.78
C TYR A 56 -13.65 -10.23 22.67
N ARG A 57 -14.81 -10.76 22.28
CA ARG A 57 -15.47 -11.86 23.00
C ARG A 57 -14.63 -13.13 22.97
N ALA A 58 -14.06 -13.48 21.81
CA ALA A 58 -13.16 -14.62 21.68
C ALA A 58 -11.92 -14.47 22.59
N TYR A 59 -11.30 -13.29 22.58
CA TYR A 59 -10.17 -12.94 23.44
C TYR A 59 -10.49 -13.13 24.92
N GLN A 60 -11.66 -12.65 25.38
CA GLN A 60 -12.09 -12.82 26.78
C GLN A 60 -12.29 -14.29 27.18
N MET A 61 -12.71 -15.14 26.25
CA MET A 61 -12.92 -16.57 26.49
C MET A 61 -11.61 -17.36 26.56
N CYS A 62 -10.51 -16.86 26.01
CA CYS A 62 -9.25 -17.60 25.93
C CYS A 62 -8.55 -17.78 27.28
N GLY A 63 -8.66 -16.80 28.20
CA GLY A 63 -7.97 -16.84 29.49
C GLY A 63 -6.45 -17.05 29.34
N GLU A 64 -5.89 -17.95 30.16
CA GLU A 64 -4.50 -18.42 30.05
C GLU A 64 -4.40 -19.82 29.40
N ASP A 65 -5.54 -20.47 29.14
CA ASP A 65 -5.60 -21.85 28.64
C ASP A 65 -5.49 -21.93 27.11
N TYR A 66 -5.81 -20.85 26.39
CA TYR A 66 -5.87 -20.81 24.93
C TYR A 66 -5.01 -19.69 24.32
N LEU A 67 -3.71 -19.69 24.63
CA LEU A 67 -2.78 -18.61 24.28
C LEU A 67 -2.68 -18.32 22.77
N LEU A 68 -2.63 -19.35 21.92
CA LEU A 68 -2.61 -19.16 20.46
C LEU A 68 -3.89 -18.49 19.95
N TRP A 69 -5.06 -18.93 20.44
CA TRP A 69 -6.33 -18.32 20.08
C TRP A 69 -6.47 -16.89 20.62
N LYS A 70 -5.91 -16.61 21.80
CA LYS A 70 -5.82 -15.25 22.38
C LYS A 70 -5.04 -14.33 21.45
N ALA A 71 -3.91 -14.81 20.92
CA ALA A 71 -3.09 -14.07 19.97
C ALA A 71 -3.83 -13.82 18.64
N ARG A 72 -4.45 -14.86 18.06
CA ARG A 72 -5.25 -14.73 16.83
C ARG A 72 -6.43 -13.77 16.98
N ALA A 73 -7.10 -13.78 18.14
CA ALA A 73 -8.15 -12.82 18.44
C ALA A 73 -7.59 -11.38 18.45
N LYS A 74 -6.43 -11.15 19.08
CA LYS A 74 -5.76 -9.84 19.08
C LYS A 74 -5.31 -9.39 17.68
N VAL A 75 -4.77 -10.27 16.84
CA VAL A 75 -4.49 -9.97 15.42
C VAL A 75 -5.77 -9.54 14.70
N GLY A 76 -6.86 -10.28 14.89
CA GLY A 76 -8.16 -9.95 14.33
C GLY A 76 -8.70 -8.59 14.79
N MET A 77 -8.54 -8.26 16.08
CA MET A 77 -8.88 -6.95 16.63
C MET A 77 -8.06 -5.84 15.95
N GLY A 78 -6.74 -6.03 15.81
CA GLY A 78 -5.86 -5.08 15.14
C GLY A 78 -6.28 -4.81 13.69
N ALA A 79 -6.59 -5.88 12.94
CA ALA A 79 -7.04 -5.78 11.56
C ALA A 79 -8.40 -5.05 11.46
N ALA A 80 -9.34 -5.38 12.35
CA ALA A 80 -10.64 -4.72 12.37
C ALA A 80 -10.52 -3.22 12.68
N LEU A 81 -9.69 -2.87 13.66
CA LEU A 81 -9.42 -1.48 14.05
C LEU A 81 -8.80 -0.68 12.91
N GLN A 82 -7.84 -1.24 12.17
CA GLN A 82 -7.21 -0.60 11.03
C GLN A 82 -8.19 -0.32 9.88
N MET A 83 -9.15 -1.22 9.64
CA MET A 83 -10.08 -1.13 8.52
C MET A 83 -11.26 -0.17 8.76
N ILE A 84 -11.55 0.23 10.00
CA ILE A 84 -12.70 1.09 10.31
C ILE A 84 -12.53 2.45 9.61
N PRO A 85 -13.50 2.91 8.79
CA PRO A 85 -13.45 4.23 8.17
C PRO A 85 -13.33 5.34 9.22
N ASP A 86 -12.65 6.43 8.87
CA ASP A 86 -12.34 7.53 9.79
C ASP A 86 -11.66 7.06 11.08
N SER A 87 -10.82 6.02 10.97
CA SER A 87 -9.93 5.61 12.04
C SER A 87 -9.09 6.79 12.45
N ASN A 88 -9.52 7.45 13.52
CA ASN A 88 -8.67 8.44 14.16
C ASN A 88 -7.41 7.72 14.64
N HIS A 89 -6.36 8.49 14.89
CA HIS A 89 -5.09 7.97 15.33
C HIS A 89 -5.19 7.08 16.60
N GLN A 90 -6.26 7.20 17.41
CA GLN A 90 -6.47 6.34 18.59
C GLN A 90 -6.80 4.89 18.19
N LEU A 91 -7.62 4.67 17.15
CA LEU A 91 -7.90 3.31 16.67
C LEU A 91 -6.64 2.65 16.09
N LEU A 92 -5.81 3.43 15.39
CA LEU A 92 -4.53 2.94 14.88
C LEU A 92 -3.54 2.62 16.03
N VAL A 93 -3.51 3.42 17.10
CA VAL A 93 -2.72 3.09 18.31
C VAL A 93 -3.21 1.78 18.93
N GLN A 94 -4.52 1.57 19.06
CA GLN A 94 -5.08 0.31 19.57
C GLN A 94 -4.78 -0.88 18.66
N ALA A 95 -4.77 -0.66 17.34
CA ALA A 95 -4.41 -1.70 16.37
C ALA A 95 -2.94 -2.12 16.55
N LYS A 96 -2.05 -1.13 16.68
CA LYS A 96 -0.63 -1.34 16.96
C LYS A 96 -0.43 -2.14 18.25
N GLU A 97 -1.06 -1.71 19.35
CA GLU A 97 -1.01 -2.41 20.64
C GLU A 97 -1.51 -3.86 20.53
N SER A 98 -2.59 -4.09 19.77
CA SER A 98 -3.13 -5.43 19.57
C SER A 98 -2.16 -6.36 18.85
N TYR A 99 -1.43 -5.87 17.84
CA TYR A 99 -0.40 -6.65 17.18
C TYR A 99 0.83 -6.87 18.06
N GLU A 100 1.30 -5.83 18.77
CA GLU A 100 2.45 -5.93 19.68
C GLU A 100 2.19 -6.93 20.83
N GLU A 101 0.96 -6.99 21.35
CA GLU A 101 0.56 -7.99 22.36
C GLU A 101 0.46 -9.41 21.79
N ALA A 102 0.05 -9.56 20.53
CA ALA A 102 -0.09 -10.89 19.90
C ALA A 102 1.25 -11.51 19.53
N LEU A 103 2.22 -10.68 19.09
CA LEU A 103 3.48 -11.15 18.49
C LEU A 103 4.27 -12.15 19.36
N PRO A 104 4.48 -11.93 20.67
CA PRO A 104 5.21 -12.89 21.51
C PRO A 104 4.56 -14.27 21.55
N LEU A 105 3.22 -14.31 21.63
CA LEU A 105 2.46 -15.57 21.64
C LEU A 105 2.47 -16.25 20.27
N LEU A 106 2.39 -15.49 19.18
CA LEU A 106 2.51 -16.05 17.83
C LEU A 106 3.91 -16.61 17.58
N GLN A 107 4.95 -15.91 18.04
CA GLN A 107 6.34 -16.39 17.91
C GLN A 107 6.58 -17.70 18.67
N GLU A 108 5.86 -17.93 19.78
CA GLU A 108 5.98 -19.14 20.58
C GLU A 108 5.13 -20.31 20.03
N PHE A 109 3.90 -20.02 19.57
CA PHE A 109 2.89 -21.06 19.33
C PHE A 109 2.36 -21.14 17.90
N ALA A 110 2.56 -20.14 17.05
CA ALA A 110 1.98 -20.08 15.70
C ALA A 110 2.98 -20.51 14.62
N GLU A 111 2.45 -20.71 13.41
CA GLU A 111 3.29 -20.92 12.23
C GLU A 111 4.02 -19.62 11.85
N PRO A 112 5.25 -19.68 11.28
CA PRO A 112 6.01 -18.49 10.91
C PRO A 112 5.27 -17.51 10.00
N ILE A 113 4.39 -18.02 9.15
CA ILE A 113 3.56 -17.20 8.26
C ILE A 113 2.62 -16.27 9.03
N GLU A 114 2.00 -16.73 10.13
CA GLU A 114 1.10 -15.91 10.95
C GLU A 114 1.87 -14.76 11.62
N VAL A 115 3.13 -15.02 12.01
CA VAL A 115 4.03 -13.99 12.56
C VAL A 115 4.36 -12.95 11.49
N ALA A 116 4.68 -13.40 10.27
CA ALA A 116 5.05 -12.52 9.16
C ALA A 116 3.87 -11.64 8.68
N GLU A 117 2.66 -12.20 8.59
CA GLU A 117 1.43 -11.44 8.29
C GLU A 117 1.18 -10.37 9.36
N THR A 118 1.36 -10.74 10.64
CA THR A 118 1.19 -9.80 11.75
C THR A 118 2.24 -8.69 11.71
N GLN A 119 3.50 -9.00 11.39
CA GLN A 119 4.56 -8.01 11.22
C GLN A 119 4.32 -7.06 10.04
N LEU A 120 3.85 -7.57 8.90
CA LEU A 120 3.45 -6.75 7.76
C LEU A 120 2.34 -5.76 8.14
N ASN A 121 1.29 -6.25 8.80
CA ASN A 121 0.17 -5.41 9.23
C ASN A 121 0.57 -4.39 10.30
N LEU A 122 1.42 -4.79 11.26
CA LEU A 122 2.01 -3.89 12.25
C LEU A 122 2.81 -2.77 11.57
N GLY A 123 3.64 -3.11 10.58
CA GLY A 123 4.42 -2.14 9.81
C GLY A 123 3.53 -1.10 9.11
N LEU A 124 2.41 -1.54 8.51
CA LEU A 124 1.42 -0.65 7.88
C LEU A 124 0.80 0.32 8.89
N VAL A 125 0.36 -0.19 10.04
CA VAL A 125 -0.23 0.65 11.10
C VAL A 125 0.79 1.65 11.65
N ILE A 126 2.02 1.21 11.91
CA ILE A 126 3.11 2.08 12.37
C ILE A 126 3.34 3.20 11.35
N GLN A 127 3.41 2.88 10.06
CA GLN A 127 3.62 3.85 9.00
C GLN A 127 2.51 4.91 8.96
N SER A 128 1.24 4.51 9.12
CA SER A 128 0.10 5.43 9.20
C SER A 128 0.12 6.34 10.45
N LEU A 129 0.81 5.94 11.53
CA LEU A 129 0.96 6.72 12.75
C LEU A 129 2.10 7.76 12.70
N VAL A 130 3.04 7.63 11.75
CA VAL A 130 4.21 8.52 11.64
C VAL A 130 3.83 10.00 11.41
N PRO A 131 2.92 10.36 10.48
CA PRO A 131 2.55 11.77 10.27
C PRO A 131 1.96 12.45 11.51
N HIS A 132 1.46 11.66 12.47
CA HIS A 132 0.88 12.13 13.72
C HIS A 132 1.89 12.16 14.89
N SER A 133 3.17 11.87 14.63
CA SER A 133 4.22 11.76 15.66
C SER A 133 3.95 10.71 16.74
N LEU A 134 3.18 9.67 16.40
CA LEU A 134 2.81 8.57 17.31
C LEU A 134 3.64 7.30 17.09
N ALA A 135 4.48 7.27 16.07
CA ALA A 135 5.44 6.21 15.83
C ALA A 135 6.63 6.72 15.00
N ARG A 136 7.68 5.90 14.88
CA ARG A 136 8.85 6.21 14.06
C ARG A 136 8.84 5.36 12.79
N MET A 137 9.21 5.97 11.67
CA MET A 137 9.33 5.25 10.40
C MET A 137 10.36 4.12 10.43
N THR A 138 11.37 4.18 11.31
CA THR A 138 12.31 3.07 11.49
C THR A 138 11.66 1.82 12.07
N ASP A 139 10.58 1.98 12.86
CA ASP A 139 9.90 0.86 13.50
C ASP A 139 9.03 0.10 12.49
N SER A 140 8.43 0.79 11.49
CA SER A 140 7.71 0.11 10.40
C SER A 140 8.66 -0.63 9.46
N ILE A 141 9.79 -0.01 9.12
CA ILE A 141 10.84 -0.65 8.31
C ILE A 141 11.35 -1.92 9.00
N HIS A 142 11.54 -1.88 10.33
CA HIS A 142 11.93 -3.07 11.08
C HIS A 142 10.87 -4.18 11.00
N ALA A 143 9.59 -3.86 11.21
CA ALA A 143 8.50 -4.83 11.11
C ALA A 143 8.42 -5.46 9.70
N TYR A 144 8.57 -4.65 8.64
CA TYR A 144 8.63 -5.16 7.27
C TYR A 144 9.83 -6.09 7.03
N HIS A 145 11.00 -5.78 7.59
CA HIS A 145 12.15 -6.68 7.50
C HIS A 145 11.96 -7.98 8.26
N GLU A 146 11.27 -7.98 9.42
CA GLU A 146 10.91 -9.21 10.11
C GLU A 146 9.95 -10.08 9.26
N ALA A 147 8.98 -9.45 8.59
CA ALA A 147 8.08 -10.16 7.67
C ALA A 147 8.83 -10.76 6.46
N LEU A 148 9.83 -10.06 5.91
CA LEU A 148 10.69 -10.54 4.82
C LEU A 148 11.55 -11.77 5.18
N ARG A 149 11.66 -12.14 6.46
CA ARG A 149 12.36 -13.38 6.87
C ARG A 149 11.57 -14.64 6.50
N VAL A 150 10.27 -14.51 6.26
CA VAL A 150 9.36 -15.59 5.86
C VAL A 150 8.85 -15.35 4.44
N PHE A 151 8.41 -14.12 4.15
CA PHE A 151 7.91 -13.75 2.83
C PHE A 151 9.04 -13.55 1.83
N THR A 152 9.60 -14.66 1.36
CA THR A 152 10.65 -14.70 0.33
C THR A 152 10.04 -14.63 -1.07
N TRP A 153 10.83 -14.24 -2.07
CA TRP A 153 10.35 -14.19 -3.46
C TRP A 153 10.00 -15.57 -4.03
N GLN A 154 10.62 -16.65 -3.53
CA GLN A 154 10.39 -18.02 -4.03
C GLN A 154 9.02 -18.56 -3.62
N GLU A 155 8.62 -18.29 -2.37
CA GLU A 155 7.42 -18.88 -1.78
C GLU A 155 6.24 -17.89 -1.77
N TYR A 156 6.53 -16.59 -1.64
CA TYR A 156 5.56 -15.52 -1.45
C TYR A 156 5.91 -14.28 -2.30
N PRO A 157 5.98 -14.40 -3.64
CA PRO A 157 6.42 -13.32 -4.52
C PRO A 157 5.55 -12.07 -4.41
N GLN A 158 4.25 -12.22 -4.14
CA GLN A 158 3.33 -11.10 -3.98
C GLN A 158 3.62 -10.30 -2.72
N GLU A 159 3.72 -10.96 -1.57
CA GLU A 159 4.05 -10.36 -0.28
C GLU A 159 5.46 -9.76 -0.30
N TYR A 160 6.42 -10.43 -0.95
CA TYR A 160 7.77 -9.92 -1.15
C TYR A 160 7.77 -8.59 -1.92
N ALA A 161 7.00 -8.49 -3.01
CA ALA A 161 6.83 -7.26 -3.79
C ALA A 161 6.19 -6.14 -2.94
N ILE A 162 5.14 -6.46 -2.19
CA ILE A 162 4.44 -5.51 -1.32
C ILE A 162 5.38 -4.98 -0.23
N LEU A 163 6.17 -5.85 0.40
CA LEU A 163 7.11 -5.46 1.47
C LEU A 163 8.20 -4.52 0.96
N HIS A 164 8.85 -4.86 -0.16
CA HIS A 164 9.85 -3.98 -0.75
C HIS A 164 9.26 -2.64 -1.20
N ASN A 165 8.05 -2.66 -1.75
CA ASN A 165 7.31 -1.44 -2.05
C ASN A 165 7.08 -0.58 -0.80
N ASN A 166 6.62 -1.18 0.30
CA ASN A 166 6.32 -0.45 1.52
C ASN A 166 7.59 0.07 2.22
N ILE A 167 8.68 -0.70 2.19
CA ILE A 167 10.00 -0.27 2.68
C ILE A 167 10.49 0.94 1.87
N ALA A 168 10.39 0.89 0.54
CA ALA A 168 10.80 2.01 -0.31
C ALA A 168 9.98 3.27 -0.03
N ILE A 169 8.65 3.16 0.05
CA ILE A 169 7.76 4.28 0.40
C ILE A 169 8.09 4.82 1.80
N ALA A 170 8.39 3.95 2.76
CA ALA A 170 8.79 4.33 4.11
C ALA A 170 10.06 5.21 4.08
N TYR A 171 11.09 4.82 3.34
CA TYR A 171 12.29 5.63 3.16
C TYR A 171 12.01 6.98 2.50
N LEU A 172 11.19 7.02 1.45
CA LEU A 172 10.81 8.26 0.74
C LEU A 172 9.97 9.21 1.61
N SER A 173 9.26 8.66 2.60
CA SER A 173 8.38 9.43 3.50
C SER A 173 9.09 9.95 4.75
N MET A 174 10.36 9.59 4.97
CA MET A 174 11.12 10.10 6.12
C MET A 174 11.44 11.59 5.94
N PRO A 175 11.43 12.40 7.02
CA PRO A 175 11.77 13.81 6.94
C PRO A 175 13.13 14.06 6.27
N MET A 176 13.14 15.04 5.37
CA MET A 176 14.36 15.46 4.68
C MET A 176 15.30 16.12 5.69
N SER A 177 16.40 15.43 6.01
CA SER A 177 17.55 16.01 6.69
C SER A 177 18.70 15.97 5.70
N SER A 178 19.27 17.13 5.39
CA SER A 178 20.17 17.33 4.23
C SER A 178 21.33 16.31 4.13
N GLU A 179 21.84 15.80 5.26
CA GLU A 179 22.96 14.84 5.25
C GLU A 179 22.56 13.38 4.93
N LYS A 180 21.27 13.01 5.05
CA LYS A 180 20.81 11.61 4.89
C LYS A 180 19.74 11.41 3.82
N GLU A 181 19.31 12.48 3.16
CA GLU A 181 18.30 12.44 2.10
C GLU A 181 18.73 11.52 0.95
N TYR A 182 19.92 11.77 0.38
CA TYR A 182 20.48 10.95 -0.69
C TYR A 182 20.55 9.46 -0.33
N LEU A 183 20.96 9.15 0.90
CA LEU A 183 21.04 7.77 1.37
C LEU A 183 19.65 7.12 1.40
N ARG A 184 18.64 7.81 1.92
CA ARG A 184 17.28 7.28 2.01
C ARG A 184 16.61 7.09 0.65
N GLN A 185 16.76 8.06 -0.25
CA GLN A 185 16.25 7.92 -1.62
C GLN A 185 16.96 6.77 -2.37
N GLY A 186 18.29 6.63 -2.18
CA GLY A 186 19.05 5.50 -2.71
C GLY A 186 18.57 4.14 -2.18
N LEU A 187 18.28 4.05 -0.87
CA LEU A 187 17.71 2.85 -0.26
C LEU A 187 16.32 2.52 -0.82
N ALA A 188 15.49 3.53 -1.08
CA ALA A 188 14.18 3.32 -1.70
C ALA A 188 14.29 2.75 -3.12
N VAL A 189 15.16 3.33 -3.96
CA VAL A 189 15.45 2.83 -5.30
C VAL A 189 15.96 1.39 -5.23
N GLN A 190 16.89 1.11 -4.32
CA GLN A 190 17.43 -0.24 -4.12
C GLN A 190 16.35 -1.25 -3.71
N SER A 191 15.41 -0.89 -2.84
CA SER A 191 14.30 -1.77 -2.47
C SER A 191 13.41 -2.11 -3.67
N PHE A 192 13.08 -1.14 -4.53
CA PHE A 192 12.34 -1.44 -5.75
C PHE A 192 13.11 -2.34 -6.71
N GLU A 193 14.40 -2.05 -6.94
CA GLU A 193 15.26 -2.82 -7.84
C GLU A 193 15.45 -4.27 -7.33
N ALA A 194 15.67 -4.46 -6.03
CA ALA A 194 15.81 -5.79 -5.42
C ALA A 194 14.54 -6.64 -5.55
N ALA A 195 13.36 -6.02 -5.56
CA ALA A 195 12.13 -6.74 -5.87
C ALA A 195 12.05 -7.10 -7.36
N LEU A 196 12.39 -6.16 -8.25
CA LEU A 196 12.35 -6.34 -9.70
C LEU A 196 13.39 -7.33 -10.25
N GLU A 197 14.39 -7.73 -9.46
CA GLU A 197 15.29 -8.85 -9.79
C GLU A 197 14.56 -10.20 -9.88
N HIS A 198 13.45 -10.36 -9.16
CA HIS A 198 12.69 -11.62 -9.05
C HIS A 198 11.26 -11.48 -9.55
N ILE A 199 10.66 -10.30 -9.37
CA ILE A 199 9.30 -9.99 -9.81
C ILE A 199 9.38 -9.49 -11.25
N ASN A 200 8.71 -10.21 -12.15
CA ASN A 200 8.80 -9.99 -13.59
C ASN A 200 7.41 -9.92 -14.24
N ILE A 201 7.36 -9.39 -15.46
CA ILE A 201 6.10 -9.16 -16.18
C ILE A 201 5.33 -10.44 -16.54
N SER A 202 6.02 -11.57 -16.77
CA SER A 202 5.37 -12.81 -17.21
C SER A 202 4.67 -13.53 -16.07
N ASP A 203 5.30 -13.59 -14.90
CA ASP A 203 4.81 -14.36 -13.76
C ASP A 203 3.99 -13.51 -12.79
N HIS A 204 4.35 -12.22 -12.68
CA HIS A 204 3.82 -11.30 -11.66
C HIS A 204 3.46 -9.93 -12.27
N PRO A 205 2.61 -9.87 -13.32
CA PRO A 205 2.39 -8.65 -14.10
C PRO A 205 1.90 -7.46 -13.26
N ARG A 206 1.02 -7.70 -12.27
CA ARG A 206 0.46 -6.64 -11.42
C ARG A 206 1.53 -6.04 -10.50
N GLU A 207 2.25 -6.89 -9.79
CA GLU A 207 3.31 -6.51 -8.86
C GLU A 207 4.46 -5.84 -9.61
N TYR A 208 4.84 -6.38 -10.78
CA TYR A 208 5.84 -5.81 -11.66
C TYR A 208 5.49 -4.36 -12.05
N ALA A 209 4.27 -4.13 -12.53
CA ALA A 209 3.84 -2.79 -12.94
C ALA A 209 3.73 -1.81 -11.77
N MET A 210 3.35 -2.29 -10.58
CA MET A 210 3.36 -1.49 -9.35
C MET A 210 4.79 -1.03 -8.99
N LEU A 211 5.73 -1.98 -8.92
CA LEU A 211 7.12 -1.70 -8.59
C LEU A 211 7.76 -0.78 -9.61
N GLN A 212 7.55 -1.01 -10.90
CA GLN A 212 8.09 -0.18 -11.98
C GLN A 212 7.56 1.27 -11.92
N ASN A 213 6.25 1.46 -11.72
CA ASN A 213 5.70 2.80 -11.55
C ASN A 213 6.29 3.53 -10.33
N ASN A 214 6.47 2.82 -9.22
CA ASN A 214 6.97 3.44 -7.99
C ASN A 214 8.48 3.67 -8.03
N LEU A 215 9.24 2.82 -8.73
CA LEU A 215 10.63 3.06 -9.10
C LEU A 215 10.74 4.33 -9.96
N GLY A 216 9.88 4.49 -10.96
CA GLY A 216 9.83 5.70 -11.78
C GLY A 216 9.64 6.97 -10.95
N ASN A 217 8.69 6.94 -10.00
CA ASN A 217 8.47 8.05 -9.08
C ASN A 217 9.71 8.32 -8.21
N ALA A 218 10.34 7.29 -7.66
CA ALA A 218 11.53 7.44 -6.83
C ALA A 218 12.71 8.05 -7.60
N LEU A 219 12.91 7.62 -8.85
CA LEU A 219 13.98 8.12 -9.72
C LEU A 219 13.75 9.57 -10.15
N GLN A 220 12.50 9.93 -10.47
CA GLN A 220 12.13 11.29 -10.87
C GLN A 220 12.48 12.33 -9.81
N TYR A 221 12.25 12.02 -8.53
CA TYR A 221 12.50 12.94 -7.42
C TYR A 221 13.82 12.68 -6.68
N LEU A 222 14.67 11.80 -7.22
CA LEU A 222 15.97 11.48 -6.65
C LEU A 222 16.91 12.68 -6.78
N VAL A 223 17.34 13.24 -5.65
CA VAL A 223 18.35 14.29 -5.65
C VAL A 223 19.66 13.67 -6.12
N SER A 224 20.24 14.21 -7.20
CA SER A 224 21.39 13.62 -7.88
C SER A 224 22.14 14.67 -8.71
N SER A 225 23.43 14.44 -8.94
CA SER A 225 24.22 15.20 -9.92
C SER A 225 23.91 14.81 -11.37
N HIS A 226 23.11 13.76 -11.58
CA HIS A 226 22.71 13.22 -12.89
C HIS A 226 21.17 13.13 -13.02
N PRO A 227 20.44 14.26 -12.93
CA PRO A 227 18.98 14.25 -12.96
C PRO A 227 18.41 13.79 -14.32
N ILE A 228 19.09 14.08 -15.43
CA ILE A 228 18.66 13.64 -16.77
C ILE A 228 18.67 12.12 -16.88
N ASP A 229 19.77 11.46 -16.46
CA ASP A 229 19.86 9.99 -16.48
C ASP A 229 18.79 9.33 -15.61
N ASN A 230 18.53 9.91 -14.44
CA ASN A 230 17.47 9.43 -13.55
C ASN A 230 16.08 9.58 -14.19
N ASN A 231 15.80 10.72 -14.84
CA ASN A 231 14.55 10.94 -15.54
C ASN A 231 14.37 9.99 -16.73
N LEU A 232 15.43 9.70 -17.49
CA LEU A 232 15.39 8.70 -18.55
C LEU A 232 15.10 7.30 -18.01
N ARG A 233 15.71 6.92 -16.88
CA ARG A 233 15.37 5.67 -16.18
C ARG A 233 13.94 5.67 -15.67
N ALA A 234 13.43 6.79 -15.17
CA ALA A 234 12.04 6.92 -14.75
C ALA A 234 11.06 6.71 -15.92
N ILE A 235 11.32 7.33 -17.08
CA ILE A 235 10.55 7.09 -18.31
C ILE A 235 10.57 5.61 -18.69
N SER A 236 11.74 4.95 -18.62
CA SER A 236 11.85 3.51 -18.89
C SER A 236 10.98 2.70 -17.94
N ALA A 237 11.02 2.99 -16.64
CA ALA A 237 10.23 2.29 -15.63
C ALA A 237 8.72 2.51 -15.85
N TYR A 238 8.27 3.74 -16.13
CA TYR A 238 6.86 3.98 -16.49
C TYR A 238 6.46 3.23 -17.76
N ASN A 239 7.31 3.17 -18.78
CA ASN A 239 7.02 2.40 -19.99
C ASN A 239 6.86 0.90 -19.69
N GLU A 240 7.67 0.33 -18.80
CA GLU A 240 7.50 -1.05 -18.35
C GLU A 240 6.17 -1.26 -17.61
N ALA A 241 5.78 -0.33 -16.73
CA ALA A 241 4.48 -0.39 -16.05
C ALA A 241 3.30 -0.31 -17.03
N LEU A 242 3.42 0.49 -18.09
CA LEU A 242 2.40 0.67 -19.15
C LEU A 242 2.27 -0.54 -20.09
N LYS A 243 3.18 -1.52 -20.04
CA LYS A 243 2.98 -2.80 -20.73
C LYS A 243 1.86 -3.64 -20.10
N VAL A 244 1.56 -3.38 -18.82
CA VAL A 244 0.50 -4.07 -18.07
C VAL A 244 -0.68 -3.14 -17.83
N ARG A 245 -0.40 -1.90 -17.40
CA ARG A 245 -1.43 -0.90 -17.10
C ARG A 245 -1.96 -0.29 -18.39
N ASN A 246 -3.27 -0.35 -18.59
CA ASN A 246 -3.91 0.15 -19.80
C ASN A 246 -5.29 0.74 -19.51
N ALA A 247 -5.76 1.62 -20.40
CA ALA A 247 -7.02 2.34 -20.25
C ALA A 247 -8.27 1.44 -20.19
N GLN A 248 -8.20 0.20 -20.68
CA GLN A 248 -9.34 -0.72 -20.70
C GLN A 248 -9.45 -1.52 -19.39
N ASP A 249 -8.36 -2.14 -18.95
CA ASP A 249 -8.38 -3.10 -17.84
C ASP A 249 -8.04 -2.47 -16.48
N THR A 250 -7.23 -1.41 -16.49
CA THR A 250 -6.71 -0.71 -15.29
C THR A 250 -6.67 0.80 -15.51
N PRO A 251 -7.83 1.42 -15.84
CA PRO A 251 -7.90 2.82 -16.28
C PRO A 251 -7.26 3.79 -15.28
N LEU A 252 -7.50 3.60 -13.99
CA LEU A 252 -6.99 4.49 -12.95
C LEU A 252 -5.48 4.35 -12.76
N GLU A 253 -4.95 3.12 -12.72
CA GLU A 253 -3.52 2.89 -12.63
C GLU A 253 -2.78 3.38 -13.88
N TYR A 254 -3.38 3.20 -15.06
CA TYR A 254 -2.89 3.74 -16.31
C TYR A 254 -2.83 5.28 -16.27
N ALA A 255 -3.93 5.95 -15.92
CA ALA A 255 -4.01 7.41 -15.83
C ALA A 255 -2.99 7.99 -14.85
N ASN A 256 -2.77 7.34 -13.70
CA ASN A 256 -1.72 7.72 -12.75
C ASN A 256 -0.32 7.57 -13.38
N THR A 257 -0.06 6.47 -14.09
CA THR A 257 1.26 6.18 -14.68
C THR A 257 1.61 7.17 -15.79
N ILE A 258 0.67 7.47 -16.70
CA ILE A 258 0.90 8.46 -17.76
C ILE A 258 1.01 9.89 -17.21
N SER A 259 0.31 10.22 -16.12
CA SER A 259 0.47 11.52 -15.43
C SER A 259 1.87 11.66 -14.82
N ASN A 260 2.37 10.60 -14.18
CA ASN A 260 3.73 10.60 -13.63
C ASN A 260 4.78 10.70 -14.74
N LYS A 261 4.57 10.00 -15.86
CA LYS A 261 5.41 10.12 -17.05
C LYS A 261 5.39 11.55 -17.61
N ALA A 262 4.23 12.19 -17.68
CA ALA A 262 4.10 13.58 -18.11
C ALA A 262 4.87 14.56 -17.21
N ASN A 263 4.84 14.35 -15.89
CA ASN A 263 5.64 15.14 -14.94
C ASN A 263 7.15 15.08 -15.24
N VAL A 264 7.65 13.93 -15.71
CA VAL A 264 9.07 13.79 -16.11
C VAL A 264 9.33 14.53 -17.41
N LEU A 265 8.48 14.33 -18.41
CA LEU A 265 8.60 14.97 -19.73
C LEU A 265 8.54 16.50 -19.65
N PHE A 266 7.77 17.05 -18.71
CA PHE A 266 7.69 18.49 -18.44
C PHE A 266 9.08 19.13 -18.25
N ASN A 267 10.03 18.40 -17.65
CA ASN A 267 11.36 18.92 -17.30
C ASN A 267 12.52 18.23 -18.06
N LEU A 268 12.23 17.23 -18.89
CA LEU A 268 13.25 16.46 -19.60
C LEU A 268 13.59 17.15 -20.93
N PRO A 269 14.86 17.53 -21.19
CA PRO A 269 15.27 18.02 -22.50
C PRO A 269 14.96 17.02 -23.63
N ASP A 270 14.62 17.54 -24.81
CA ASP A 270 14.38 16.68 -25.99
C ASP A 270 15.69 16.00 -26.43
N ASP A 271 16.82 16.70 -26.31
CA ASP A 271 18.17 16.19 -26.52
C ASP A 271 18.95 16.16 -25.19
N PRO A 272 19.11 14.98 -24.55
CA PRO A 272 19.90 14.83 -23.32
C PRO A 272 21.36 15.29 -23.45
N GLU A 273 21.94 15.27 -24.65
CA GLU A 273 23.32 15.74 -24.89
C GLU A 273 23.39 17.27 -25.04
N LYS A 274 22.26 17.92 -25.30
CA LYS A 274 22.13 19.38 -25.51
C LYS A 274 20.93 19.96 -24.74
N PRO A 275 20.95 19.88 -23.40
CA PRO A 275 19.82 20.30 -22.57
C PRO A 275 19.47 21.80 -22.74
N GLU A 276 20.40 22.61 -23.21
CA GLU A 276 20.20 24.03 -23.50
C GLU A 276 19.21 24.30 -24.65
N LEU A 277 18.92 23.30 -25.49
CA LEU A 277 17.95 23.42 -26.58
C LEU A 277 16.49 23.34 -26.09
N GLY A 278 16.27 23.02 -24.81
CA GLY A 278 14.95 22.93 -24.22
C GLY A 278 14.22 21.63 -24.55
N ASN A 279 12.89 21.67 -24.45
CA ASN A 279 12.04 20.48 -24.52
C ASN A 279 10.66 20.66 -25.18
N PRO A 280 10.52 21.40 -26.31
CA PRO A 280 9.23 21.64 -26.94
C PRO A 280 8.48 20.35 -27.32
N GLU A 281 9.16 19.30 -27.79
CA GLU A 281 8.52 18.03 -28.15
C GLU A 281 8.00 17.31 -26.91
N ASN A 282 8.80 17.24 -25.85
CA ASN A 282 8.39 16.63 -24.59
C ASN A 282 7.26 17.41 -23.89
N LEU A 283 7.20 18.74 -24.00
CA LEU A 283 6.08 19.53 -23.50
C LEU A 283 4.76 19.19 -24.22
N ILE A 284 4.80 19.02 -25.55
CA ILE A 284 3.63 18.57 -26.33
C ILE A 284 3.20 17.16 -25.87
N ASN A 285 4.15 16.24 -25.72
CA ASN A 285 3.86 14.88 -25.26
C ASN A 285 3.28 14.86 -23.83
N ALA A 286 3.84 15.64 -22.91
CA ALA A 286 3.33 15.79 -21.55
C ALA A 286 1.89 16.32 -21.54
N LYS A 287 1.58 17.33 -22.38
CA LYS A 287 0.21 17.84 -22.55
C LYS A 287 -0.78 16.74 -22.92
N LEU A 288 -0.44 15.93 -23.92
CA LEU A 288 -1.30 14.85 -24.40
C LEU A 288 -1.57 13.82 -23.29
N TYR A 289 -0.53 13.41 -22.57
CA TYR A 289 -0.68 12.47 -21.45
C TYR A 289 -1.53 13.02 -20.31
N TYR A 290 -1.36 14.28 -19.92
CA TYR A 290 -2.21 14.87 -18.90
C TYR A 290 -3.67 15.01 -19.36
N GLN A 291 -3.92 15.38 -20.62
CA GLN A 291 -5.28 15.47 -21.16
C GLN A 291 -5.99 14.10 -21.14
N GLU A 292 -5.28 13.05 -21.54
CA GLU A 292 -5.79 11.68 -21.49
C GLU A 292 -6.06 11.24 -20.04
N ALA A 293 -5.13 11.50 -19.12
CA ALA A 293 -5.31 11.17 -17.71
C ALA A 293 -6.50 11.92 -17.09
N LEU A 294 -6.63 13.22 -17.38
CA LEU A 294 -7.73 14.06 -16.91
C LEU A 294 -9.08 13.52 -17.38
N GLN A 295 -9.17 13.07 -18.63
CA GLN A 295 -10.39 12.44 -19.15
C GLN A 295 -10.76 11.19 -18.34
N ILE A 296 -9.79 10.31 -18.07
CA ILE A 296 -10.02 9.09 -17.30
C ILE A 296 -10.41 9.41 -15.85
N PHE A 297 -9.66 10.28 -15.17
CA PHE A 297 -9.99 10.68 -13.80
C PHE A 297 -11.37 11.33 -13.70
N THR A 298 -11.78 12.10 -14.70
CA THR A 298 -13.13 12.68 -14.78
C THR A 298 -14.21 11.61 -14.93
N GLN A 299 -14.01 10.62 -15.80
CA GLN A 299 -14.95 9.49 -15.99
C GLN A 299 -15.13 8.68 -14.70
N HIS A 300 -14.08 8.57 -13.90
CA HIS A 300 -14.07 7.82 -12.64
C HIS A 300 -14.33 8.67 -11.39
N GLN A 301 -14.58 9.98 -11.54
CA GLN A 301 -14.89 10.91 -10.44
C GLN A 301 -13.77 11.04 -9.38
N GLU A 302 -12.51 10.95 -9.81
CA GLU A 302 -11.33 11.11 -8.95
C GLU A 302 -11.00 12.59 -8.70
N VAL A 303 -11.80 13.26 -7.86
CA VAL A 303 -11.79 14.73 -7.66
C VAL A 303 -10.39 15.28 -7.37
N GLU A 304 -9.66 14.70 -6.42
CA GLU A 304 -8.32 15.16 -6.06
C GLU A 304 -7.33 15.05 -7.23
N LYS A 305 -7.41 13.95 -8.00
CA LYS A 305 -6.54 13.73 -9.17
C LYS A 305 -6.89 14.70 -10.31
N ILE A 306 -8.17 15.00 -10.50
CA ILE A 306 -8.64 15.99 -11.47
C ILE A 306 -8.03 17.36 -11.15
N GLU A 307 -8.05 17.79 -9.89
CA GLU A 307 -7.49 19.07 -9.47
C GLU A 307 -5.98 19.13 -9.72
N ILE A 308 -5.23 18.11 -9.29
CA ILE A 308 -3.78 18.03 -9.48
C ILE A 308 -3.40 18.10 -10.96
N VAL A 309 -4.03 17.28 -11.81
CA VAL A 309 -3.70 17.22 -13.24
C VAL A 309 -4.13 18.48 -13.98
N THR A 310 -5.26 19.10 -13.59
CA THR A 310 -5.70 20.38 -14.16
C THR A 310 -4.70 21.49 -13.87
N GLN A 311 -4.15 21.53 -12.66
CA GLN A 311 -3.12 22.51 -12.30
C GLN A 311 -1.82 22.27 -13.08
N ALA A 312 -1.35 21.02 -13.17
CA ALA A 312 -0.17 20.67 -13.96
C ALA A 312 -0.31 21.04 -15.44
N LEU A 313 -1.49 20.83 -16.04
CA LEU A 313 -1.79 21.26 -17.41
C LEU A 313 -1.70 22.77 -17.58
N LYS A 314 -2.21 23.54 -16.62
CA LYS A 314 -2.17 25.00 -16.67
C LYS A 314 -0.73 25.53 -16.61
N ASP A 315 0.09 24.94 -15.74
CA ASP A 315 1.51 25.31 -15.62
C ASP A 315 2.26 24.95 -16.90
N LEU A 316 1.93 23.81 -17.51
CA LEU A 316 2.50 23.37 -18.79
C LEU A 316 2.13 24.30 -19.95
N GLU A 317 0.87 24.74 -20.02
CA GLU A 317 0.42 25.66 -21.06
C GLU A 317 1.09 27.03 -20.95
N ALA A 318 1.37 27.51 -19.73
CA ALA A 318 2.13 28.73 -19.53
C ALA A 318 3.57 28.60 -20.04
N GLU A 319 4.21 27.45 -19.81
CA GLU A 319 5.57 27.17 -20.28
C GLU A 319 5.64 27.11 -21.81
N ILE A 320 4.71 26.40 -22.47
CA ILE A 320 4.62 26.34 -23.94
C ILE A 320 4.47 27.74 -24.54
N GLN A 321 3.60 28.58 -23.97
CA GLN A 321 3.42 29.95 -24.45
C GLN A 321 4.69 30.79 -24.29
N ALA A 322 5.47 30.58 -23.24
CA ALA A 322 6.75 31.28 -23.05
C ALA A 322 7.77 30.91 -24.14
N PHE A 323 7.77 29.66 -24.62
CA PHE A 323 8.62 29.23 -25.74
C PHE A 323 8.15 29.78 -27.09
N GLU A 324 6.86 29.83 -27.36
CA GLU A 324 6.33 30.34 -28.64
C GLU A 324 6.54 31.86 -28.84
N LEU A 325 6.77 32.59 -27.75
CA LEU A 325 6.96 34.05 -27.75
C LEU A 325 8.44 34.49 -27.83
N ASN A 326 9.40 33.57 -27.70
CA ASN A 326 10.84 33.83 -27.73
C ASN A 326 11.49 33.35 -29.05
#